data_AF-A0A0J6VHV0-F1
#
_entry.id   AF-A0A0J6VHV0-F1
#
_cell.length_a   1.000
_cell.length_b   1.000
_cell.length_c   1.000
_cell.angle_alpha   90.00
_cell.angle_beta   90.00
_cell.angle_gamma   90.00
#
_symmetry.space_group_name_H-M   'P 1'
#
loop_
_entity.id
_entity.type
_entity.pdbx_description
1 polymer ?
#
loop_
_entity_poly.entity_id
_entity_poly.type
_entity_poly.pdbx_seq_one_letter_code
_entity_poly.pdbx_strand_id
1 'polypeptide(L)'
;MTGSCDVSELRDLFIFEGLTDEQLAALCAGGRIATFPAGELCREGEPAAFFYVLLDGEISLSKRSGARDIPIWRACAPGSYCGAWSAFLLDETTTYENTATLTKPSRLFELDATTLGTFLTTQFPMATHLLVGHSHGRYHQRRILGPHDRLVQLVQMTAGLTHELNNPAAAGMRAARGLRTQIAGMRHRRAELPDRSLPPEAMQSLVELQDRVAEVAGKAHDLTSVQKADLEEALGEWLERHGVADAWAHAAIFAEAGLDIDWMERISAAPCCSTPSSLGPVVRWLASTAETELLLTEITDATTRISTLVDQAKQFTQLDRAPSDVVDVHGLLESTLAMRSHRLGPHITVVRDYDESLPALPCYPAELNQVWTHLIDNALDAIGASPGTLTLRTLRDLDRLRVEVCDTGPGMSDDVLARVFDPFFTTKPFGEGTGLGLDVAARIVDRHDGSLWAESTPGDTRFITSLPIGP
;
A
#
# COMPACT_ATOMS: atom_id res chain seq x y z
N MET A 1 30.77 28.69 39.20
CA MET A 1 31.93 29.35 38.57
C MET A 1 31.64 29.45 37.09
N THR A 2 31.46 30.66 36.56
CA THR A 2 31.35 30.92 35.12
C THR A 2 32.71 30.64 34.48
N GLY A 3 32.84 29.52 33.77
CA GLY A 3 34.06 29.21 33.02
C GLY A 3 34.14 30.10 31.80
N SER A 4 35.21 30.89 31.68
CA SER A 4 35.58 31.52 30.42
C SER A 4 35.81 30.43 29.37
N CYS A 5 35.26 30.60 28.16
CA CYS A 5 35.53 29.68 27.06
C CYS A 5 37.01 29.73 26.68
N ASP A 6 37.67 28.57 26.67
CA ASP A 6 39.06 28.42 26.21
C ASP A 6 39.04 27.83 24.79
N VAL A 7 39.59 28.58 23.84
CA VAL A 7 39.67 28.18 22.42
C VAL A 7 40.42 26.87 22.24
N SER A 8 41.42 26.58 23.09
CA SER A 8 42.17 25.33 23.02
C SER A 8 41.32 24.11 23.33
N GLU A 9 40.31 24.25 24.20
CA GLU A 9 39.40 23.15 24.55
C GLU A 9 38.38 22.86 23.44
N LEU A 10 38.06 23.84 22.60
CA LEU A 10 37.16 23.64 21.45
C LEU A 10 37.89 23.04 20.24
N ARG A 11 39.15 23.41 20.06
CA ARG A 11 39.95 23.05 18.86
C ARG A 11 40.05 21.54 18.65
N ASP A 12 40.11 20.76 19.73
CA ASP A 12 40.28 19.31 19.66
C ASP A 12 38.96 18.55 19.46
N LEU A 13 37.82 19.25 19.37
CA LEU A 13 36.51 18.64 19.15
C LEU A 13 36.19 18.56 17.65
N PHE A 14 35.78 17.38 17.17
CA PHE A 14 35.53 17.12 15.75
C PHE A 14 34.55 18.13 15.09
N ILE A 15 33.55 18.60 15.83
CA ILE A 15 32.53 19.52 15.31
C ILE A 15 33.09 20.91 14.96
N PHE A 16 34.24 21.26 15.54
CA PHE A 16 34.93 22.52 15.29
C PHE A 16 36.20 22.32 14.45
N GLU A 17 36.43 21.11 13.92
CA GLU A 17 37.55 20.82 13.05
C GLU A 17 37.51 21.70 11.79
N GLY A 18 38.65 22.29 11.44
CA GLY A 18 38.77 23.18 10.28
C GLY A 18 38.38 24.64 10.55
N LEU A 19 37.90 24.99 11.74
CA LEU A 19 37.71 26.38 12.13
C LEU A 19 39.04 27.07 12.46
N THR A 20 39.18 28.32 12.06
CA THR A 20 40.34 29.15 12.41
C THR A 20 40.25 29.63 13.87
N ASP A 21 41.38 30.06 14.42
CA ASP A 21 41.43 30.62 15.79
C ASP A 21 40.51 31.84 15.96
N GLU A 22 40.36 32.65 14.91
CA GLU A 22 39.45 33.79 14.89
C GLU A 22 37.98 33.35 14.92
N GLN A 23 37.64 32.29 14.17
CA GLN A 23 36.30 31.70 14.18
C GLN A 23 35.96 31.05 15.53
N LEU A 24 36.91 30.32 16.13
CA LEU A 24 36.75 29.74 17.46
C LEU A 24 36.62 30.81 18.54
N ALA A 25 37.39 31.90 18.44
CA ALA A 25 37.28 33.04 19.35
C ALA A 25 35.90 33.72 19.24
N ALA A 26 35.35 33.83 18.03
CA ALA A 26 34.00 34.36 17.82
C ALA A 26 32.93 33.47 18.49
N LEU A 27 33.03 32.15 18.36
CA LEU A 27 32.14 31.21 19.05
C LEU A 27 32.30 31.31 20.58
N CYS A 28 33.54 31.35 21.09
CA CYS A 28 33.80 31.52 22.51
C CYS A 28 33.28 32.85 23.08
N ALA A 29 33.20 33.91 22.28
CA ALA A 29 32.68 35.20 22.72
C ALA A 29 31.15 35.17 22.96
N GLY A 30 30.41 34.34 22.22
CA GLY A 30 28.96 34.17 22.38
C GLY A 30 28.55 32.89 23.12
N GLY A 31 29.52 32.15 23.67
CA GLY A 31 29.28 30.92 24.42
C GLY A 31 30.06 30.84 25.72
N ARG A 32 29.82 29.78 26.48
CA ARG A 32 30.54 29.52 27.75
C ARG A 32 30.72 28.03 27.98
N ILE A 33 31.77 27.68 28.71
CA ILE A 33 31.96 26.31 29.19
C ILE A 33 31.46 26.24 30.63
N ALA A 34 30.50 25.34 30.90
CA ALA A 34 29.91 25.17 32.22
C ALA A 34 29.64 23.70 32.54
N THR A 35 29.65 23.38 33.83
CA THR A 35 29.22 22.07 34.33
C THR A 35 27.77 22.14 34.75
N PHE A 36 26.96 21.26 34.17
CA PHE A 36 25.54 21.11 34.43
C PHE A 36 25.30 19.87 35.29
N PRO A 37 24.34 19.89 36.23
CA PRO A 37 23.98 18.73 37.03
C PRO A 37 23.31 17.65 36.16
N ALA A 38 23.24 16.42 36.67
CA ALA A 38 22.41 15.39 36.06
C ALA A 38 20.93 15.81 36.08
N GLY A 39 20.20 15.57 35.00
CA GLY A 39 18.80 15.99 34.84
C GLY A 39 18.48 16.47 33.43
N GLU A 40 17.30 17.05 33.26
CA GLU A 40 16.86 17.66 32.00
C GLU A 40 17.72 18.89 31.67
N LEU A 41 18.28 18.90 30.46
CA LEU A 41 19.06 20.02 29.91
C LEU A 41 18.17 20.92 29.06
N CYS A 42 17.37 20.32 28.17
CA CYS A 42 16.35 21.01 27.39
C CYS A 42 15.22 20.05 27.03
N ARG A 43 14.06 20.61 26.68
CA ARG A 43 12.85 19.83 26.42
C ARG A 43 12.29 20.09 25.03
N GLU A 44 11.87 19.02 24.37
CA GLU A 44 11.21 19.08 23.07
C GLU A 44 10.00 20.04 23.09
N GLY A 45 9.94 20.91 22.07
CA GLY A 45 8.88 21.91 21.91
C GLY A 45 9.09 23.22 22.67
N GLU A 46 10.06 23.31 23.58
CA GLU A 46 10.44 24.60 24.19
C GLU A 46 11.32 25.42 23.23
N PRO A 47 11.34 26.77 23.36
CA PRO A 47 12.18 27.62 22.53
C PRO A 47 13.65 27.19 22.57
N ALA A 48 14.25 26.98 21.38
CA ALA A 48 15.62 26.50 21.24
C ALA A 48 16.63 27.63 21.49
N ALA A 49 16.88 27.95 22.76
CA ALA A 49 17.74 29.07 23.13
C ALA A 49 19.24 28.77 22.99
N PHE A 50 19.65 27.52 23.19
CA PHE A 50 21.07 27.16 23.29
C PHE A 50 21.43 25.92 22.50
N PHE A 51 22.62 25.96 21.92
CA PHE A 51 23.32 24.82 21.35
C PHE A 51 24.36 24.31 22.35
N TYR A 52 24.41 23.01 22.54
CA TYR A 52 25.27 22.37 23.53
C TYR A 52 26.25 21.42 22.86
N VAL A 53 27.52 21.50 23.23
CA VAL A 53 28.56 20.55 22.84
C VAL A 53 29.18 19.92 24.08
N LEU A 54 29.26 18.59 24.12
CA LEU A 54 29.81 17.82 25.22
C LEU A 54 31.34 17.91 25.23
N LEU A 55 31.94 18.32 26.35
CA LEU A 55 33.39 18.23 26.57
C LEU A 55 33.72 16.99 27.40
N ASP A 56 32.95 16.75 28.46
CA ASP A 56 33.09 15.59 29.34
C ASP A 56 31.74 15.30 29.99
N GLY A 57 31.32 14.05 30.06
CA GLY A 57 30.01 13.71 30.61
C GLY A 57 29.27 12.65 29.81
N GLU A 58 27.94 12.74 29.83
CA GLU A 58 27.07 11.89 29.02
C GLU A 58 25.70 12.56 28.80
N ILE A 59 25.28 12.63 27.54
CA ILE A 59 24.00 13.17 27.10
C ILE A 59 23.13 12.03 26.58
N SER A 60 21.84 12.06 26.91
CA SER A 60 20.80 11.19 26.35
C SER A 60 19.71 12.06 25.73
N LEU A 61 19.46 11.86 24.44
CA LEU A 61 18.34 12.44 23.71
C LEU A 61 17.15 11.50 23.71
N SER A 62 15.97 12.07 23.88
CA SER A 62 14.70 11.38 23.78
C SER A 62 13.69 12.18 22.97
N LYS A 63 12.75 11.46 22.36
CA LYS A 63 11.62 12.04 21.63
C LYS A 63 10.31 11.73 22.34
N ARG A 64 9.41 12.69 22.41
CA ARG A 64 8.15 12.55 23.11
C ARG A 64 7.11 11.87 22.21
N SER A 65 6.59 10.74 22.68
CA SER A 65 5.43 10.07 22.07
C SER A 65 4.31 9.97 23.12
N GLY A 66 3.32 10.85 22.99
CA GLY A 66 2.26 11.01 23.99
C GLY A 66 2.80 11.49 25.34
N ALA A 67 2.72 10.64 26.37
CA ALA A 67 3.18 10.94 27.73
C ALA A 67 4.51 10.25 28.10
N ARG A 68 5.18 9.59 27.14
CA ARG A 68 6.46 8.89 27.36
C ARG A 68 7.55 9.51 26.50
N ASP A 69 8.73 9.65 27.08
CA ASP A 69 9.95 10.02 26.37
C ASP A 69 10.66 8.73 25.95
N ILE A 70 10.87 8.56 24.64
CA ILE A 70 11.54 7.40 24.05
C ILE A 70 12.99 7.79 23.80
N PRO A 71 13.99 7.14 24.43
CA PRO A 71 15.39 7.45 24.18
C PRO A 71 15.76 7.06 22.75
N ILE A 72 16.32 8.01 22.01
CA ILE A 72 16.71 7.84 20.59
C ILE A 72 18.22 7.76 20.42
N TRP A 73 18.97 8.46 21.26
CA TRP A 73 20.41 8.57 21.12
C TRP A 73 21.07 8.86 22.46
N ARG A 74 22.25 8.30 22.68
CA ARG A 74 23.04 8.52 23.88
C ARG A 74 24.51 8.59 23.50
N ALA A 75 25.21 9.60 24.00
CA ALA A 75 26.62 9.80 23.70
C ALA A 75 27.42 10.28 24.91
N CYS A 76 28.63 9.75 25.01
CA CYS A 76 29.63 10.13 26.00
C CYS A 76 30.93 10.66 25.35
N ALA A 77 31.00 10.71 24.02
CA ALA A 77 32.17 11.17 23.29
C ALA A 77 32.25 12.72 23.29
N PRO A 78 33.42 13.32 23.56
CA PRO A 78 33.62 14.76 23.40
C PRO A 78 33.30 15.20 21.96
N GLY A 79 32.66 16.36 21.83
CA GLY A 79 32.16 16.92 20.55
C GLY A 79 30.72 16.53 20.21
N SER A 80 30.14 15.55 20.93
CA SER A 80 28.72 15.20 20.80
C SER A 80 27.85 16.41 21.12
N TYR A 81 26.78 16.67 20.38
CA TYR A 81 26.03 17.91 20.50
C TYR A 81 24.51 17.70 20.56
N CYS A 82 23.81 18.72 21.05
CA CYS A 82 22.35 18.78 21.05
C CYS A 82 21.85 20.23 21.15
N GLY A 83 20.53 20.41 21.15
CA GLY A 83 19.91 21.72 21.34
C GLY A 83 19.62 22.44 20.03
N ALA A 84 19.89 23.73 19.98
CA ALA A 84 19.52 24.65 18.90
C ALA A 84 20.35 24.50 17.62
N TRP A 85 20.55 23.27 17.13
CA TRP A 85 21.34 23.00 15.93
C TRP A 85 20.74 23.63 14.66
N SER A 86 19.41 23.81 14.64
CA SER A 86 18.65 24.42 13.55
C SER A 86 18.64 25.95 13.55
N ALA A 87 19.46 26.60 14.40
CA ALA A 87 19.50 28.05 14.53
C ALA A 87 19.87 28.81 13.23
N PHE A 88 20.44 28.13 12.24
CA PHE A 88 20.71 28.68 10.92
C PHE A 88 19.45 29.06 10.13
N LEU A 89 18.25 28.62 10.55
CA LEU A 89 16.99 29.03 9.96
C LEU A 89 16.63 30.51 10.24
N LEU A 90 17.27 31.13 11.24
CA LEU A 90 17.05 32.52 11.66
C LEU A 90 15.56 32.85 11.97
N ASP A 91 14.78 31.83 12.35
CA ASP A 91 13.38 31.97 12.74
C ASP A 91 13.26 32.03 14.28
N GLU A 92 12.65 33.09 14.79
CA GLU A 92 12.42 33.32 16.22
C GLU A 92 11.48 32.26 16.85
N THR A 93 10.84 31.42 16.04
CA THR A 93 9.93 30.36 16.50
C THR A 93 10.57 28.97 16.60
N THR A 94 11.88 28.86 16.42
CA THR A 94 12.58 27.57 16.47
C THR A 94 12.50 26.94 17.87
N THR A 95 12.04 25.69 17.96
CA THR A 95 11.93 24.92 19.20
C THR A 95 12.90 23.75 19.21
N TYR A 96 13.22 23.22 20.40
CA TYR A 96 14.02 22.01 20.51
C TYR A 96 13.28 20.83 19.87
N GLU A 97 13.93 20.13 18.95
CA GLU A 97 13.35 18.99 18.25
C GLU A 97 13.32 17.71 19.10
N ASN A 98 14.15 17.65 20.14
CA ASN A 98 14.28 16.51 21.05
C ASN A 98 14.48 17.01 22.48
N THR A 99 14.16 16.16 23.46
CA THR A 99 14.48 16.38 24.86
C THR A 99 15.89 15.88 25.14
N ALA A 100 16.73 16.70 25.76
CA ALA A 100 18.08 16.32 26.16
C ALA A 100 18.17 16.17 27.68
N THR A 101 18.76 15.06 28.14
CA THR A 101 18.98 14.77 29.56
C THR A 101 20.44 14.40 29.80
N LEU A 102 21.01 14.89 30.90
CA LEU A 102 22.33 14.54 31.39
C LEU A 102 22.19 13.43 32.43
N THR A 103 22.83 12.30 32.19
CA THR A 103 22.74 11.11 33.06
C THR A 103 23.65 11.23 34.29
N LYS A 104 24.66 12.09 34.21
CA LYS A 104 25.61 12.45 35.26
C LYS A 104 26.01 13.93 35.11
N PRO A 105 26.57 14.58 36.14
CA PRO A 105 27.13 15.92 36.01
C PRO A 105 28.09 15.97 34.81
N SER A 106 27.84 16.88 33.89
CA SER A 106 28.50 16.93 32.58
C SER A 106 28.96 18.35 32.27
N ARG A 107 30.12 18.48 31.62
CA ARG A 107 30.74 19.73 31.21
C ARG A 107 30.46 19.97 29.74
N LEU A 108 29.78 21.07 29.44
CA LEU A 108 29.30 21.41 28.12
C LEU A 108 29.79 22.80 27.71
N PHE A 109 30.02 23.00 26.42
CA PHE A 109 30.03 24.30 25.79
C PHE A 109 28.60 24.66 25.41
N GLU A 110 28.05 25.69 26.05
CA GLU A 110 26.74 26.25 25.79
C GLU A 110 26.91 27.51 24.94
N LEU A 111 26.32 27.51 23.75
CA LEU A 111 26.38 28.59 22.76
C LEU A 111 24.97 29.12 22.50
N ASP A 112 24.82 30.44 22.50
CA ASP A 112 23.55 31.08 22.17
C ASP A 112 23.13 30.76 20.71
N ALA A 113 21.85 30.41 20.52
CA ALA A 113 21.32 30.03 19.22
C ALA A 113 21.46 31.15 18.19
N THR A 114 21.22 32.41 18.57
CA THR A 114 21.36 33.57 17.67
C THR A 114 22.80 33.73 17.20
N THR A 115 23.75 33.55 18.12
CA THR A 115 25.18 33.55 17.80
C THR A 115 25.54 32.44 16.83
N LEU A 116 25.08 31.20 17.10
CA LEU A 116 25.31 30.06 16.21
C LEU A 116 24.72 30.30 14.81
N GLY A 117 23.47 30.75 14.73
CA GLY A 117 22.78 31.02 13.46
C GLY A 117 23.49 32.08 12.64
N THR A 118 23.92 33.18 13.29
CA THR A 118 24.70 34.24 12.64
C THR A 118 26.06 33.74 12.18
N PHE A 119 26.74 32.94 13.01
CA PHE A 119 28.03 32.35 12.66
C PHE A 119 27.92 31.44 11.43
N LEU A 120 26.95 30.51 11.41
CA LEU A 120 26.75 29.59 10.29
C LEU A 120 26.40 30.32 8.98
N THR A 121 25.49 31.29 9.05
CA THR A 121 25.06 32.05 7.87
C THR A 121 26.14 32.96 7.30
N THR A 122 27.03 33.49 8.15
CA THR A 122 28.12 34.38 7.71
C THR A 122 29.38 33.64 7.28
N GLN A 123 29.79 32.61 8.02
CA GLN A 123 31.01 31.85 7.73
C GLN A 123 30.79 30.78 6.66
N PHE A 124 29.56 30.25 6.55
CA PHE A 124 29.20 29.13 5.66
C PHE A 124 27.88 29.39 4.89
N PRO A 125 27.78 30.47 4.11
CA PRO A 125 26.51 30.89 3.49
C PRO A 125 25.94 29.85 2.50
N MET A 126 26.79 29.25 1.65
CA MET A 126 26.32 28.27 0.66
C MET A 126 25.77 27.00 1.32
N ALA A 127 26.49 26.45 2.30
CA ALA A 127 26.06 25.27 3.04
C ALA A 127 24.75 25.55 3.79
N THR A 128 24.66 26.73 4.42
CA THR A 128 23.46 27.16 5.11
C THR A 128 22.26 27.29 4.16
N HIS A 129 22.44 27.88 2.96
CA HIS A 129 21.34 27.98 1.98
C HIS A 129 20.82 26.60 1.53
N LEU A 130 21.71 25.62 1.33
CA LEU A 130 21.30 24.25 1.00
C LEU A 130 20.52 23.60 2.15
N LEU A 131 20.98 23.78 3.38
CA LEU A 131 20.30 23.26 4.58
C LEU A 131 18.93 23.93 4.78
N VAL A 132 18.82 25.23 4.58
CA VAL A 132 17.53 25.97 4.64
C VAL A 132 16.56 25.43 3.58
N GLY A 133 17.03 25.23 2.34
CA GLY A 133 16.22 24.69 1.25
C GLY A 133 15.73 23.26 1.53
N HIS A 134 16.62 22.40 2.04
CA HIS A 134 16.27 21.02 2.44
C HIS A 134 15.26 20.99 3.59
N SER A 135 15.46 21.82 4.61
CA SER A 135 14.57 21.94 5.77
C SER A 135 13.19 22.49 5.38
N HIS A 136 13.14 23.52 4.51
CA HIS A 136 11.88 24.04 3.99
C HIS A 136 11.16 23.01 3.09
N GLY A 137 11.87 22.26 2.25
CA GLY A 137 11.30 21.17 1.46
C GLY A 137 10.61 20.11 2.33
N ARG A 138 11.26 19.68 3.42
CA ARG A 138 10.68 18.76 4.41
C ARG A 138 9.51 19.36 5.19
N TYR A 139 9.58 20.64 5.58
CA TYR A 139 8.47 21.33 6.26
C TYR A 139 7.25 21.54 5.36
N HIS A 140 7.47 21.83 4.08
CA HIS A 140 6.41 21.94 3.09
C HIS A 140 5.75 20.58 2.81
N GLN A 141 6.51 19.49 2.73
CA GLN A 141 5.94 18.13 2.68
C GLN A 141 5.15 17.78 3.95
N ARG A 142 5.66 18.15 5.14
CA ARG A 142 5.01 17.82 6.43
C ARG A 142 3.76 18.64 6.74
N ARG A 143 3.69 19.93 6.36
CA ARG A 143 2.51 20.80 6.59
C ARG A 143 1.33 20.50 5.68
N ILE A 144 1.55 19.82 4.55
CA ILE A 144 0.47 19.36 3.68
C ILE A 144 -0.23 18.11 4.27
N LEU A 145 0.43 17.33 5.16
CA LEU A 145 -0.04 15.98 5.51
C LEU A 145 -0.14 15.63 7.02
N GLY A 146 0.19 16.52 7.96
CA GLY A 146 0.49 16.11 9.34
C GLY A 146 -0.68 15.62 10.24
N PRO A 147 -1.67 16.46 10.62
CA PRO A 147 -2.66 16.02 11.64
C PRO A 147 -4.15 16.08 11.23
N HIS A 148 -4.55 16.98 10.32
CA HIS A 148 -5.96 17.10 9.92
C HIS A 148 -6.40 16.05 8.89
N ASP A 149 -5.46 15.51 8.11
CA ASP A 149 -5.74 14.46 7.14
C ASP A 149 -5.98 13.09 7.79
N ARG A 150 -5.42 12.79 8.96
CA ARG A 150 -5.66 11.48 9.59
C ARG A 150 -7.13 11.26 9.95
N LEU A 151 -7.81 12.29 10.43
CA LEU A 151 -9.25 12.23 10.75
C LEU A 151 -10.13 12.47 9.52
N VAL A 152 -9.74 13.36 8.60
CA VAL A 152 -10.51 13.61 7.37
C VAL A 152 -10.39 12.44 6.39
N GLN A 153 -9.21 11.84 6.23
CA GLN A 153 -9.00 10.62 5.46
C GLN A 153 -9.58 9.39 6.18
N LEU A 154 -9.53 9.25 7.51
CA LEU A 154 -10.31 8.18 8.17
C LEU A 154 -11.81 8.35 7.94
N VAL A 155 -12.35 9.57 8.01
CA VAL A 155 -13.78 9.83 7.79
C VAL A 155 -14.17 9.61 6.31
N GLN A 156 -13.36 10.08 5.37
CA GLN A 156 -13.55 9.83 3.93
C GLN A 156 -13.32 8.36 3.56
N MET A 157 -12.35 7.67 4.16
CA MET A 157 -12.09 6.24 3.96
C MET A 157 -13.15 5.38 4.63
N THR A 158 -13.66 5.74 5.80
CA THR A 158 -14.78 5.03 6.42
C THR A 158 -16.02 5.20 5.56
N ALA A 159 -16.26 6.40 5.03
CA ALA A 159 -17.34 6.65 4.07
C ALA A 159 -17.13 5.89 2.74
N GLY A 160 -15.91 5.87 2.20
CA GLY A 160 -15.53 5.17 0.97
C GLY A 160 -15.60 3.65 1.11
N LEU A 161 -15.05 3.09 2.19
CA LEU A 161 -15.19 1.67 2.55
C LEU A 161 -16.64 1.31 2.80
N THR A 162 -17.43 2.17 3.46
CA THR A 162 -18.87 1.91 3.66
C THR A 162 -19.58 1.87 2.31
N HIS A 163 -19.25 2.77 1.38
CA HIS A 163 -19.80 2.77 0.03
C HIS A 163 -19.36 1.52 -0.78
N GLU A 164 -18.08 1.19 -0.76
CA GLU A 164 -17.49 0.03 -1.44
C GLU A 164 -17.90 -1.32 -0.83
N LEU A 165 -18.25 -1.37 0.46
CA LEU A 165 -18.84 -2.55 1.11
C LEU A 165 -20.33 -2.66 0.82
N ASN A 166 -21.06 -1.54 0.83
CA ASN A 166 -22.48 -1.51 0.55
C ASN A 166 -22.80 -1.95 -0.88
N ASN A 167 -21.93 -1.67 -1.86
CA ASN A 167 -22.12 -2.07 -3.24
C ASN A 167 -22.21 -3.60 -3.45
N PRO A 168 -21.17 -4.41 -3.12
CA PRO A 168 -21.24 -5.86 -3.23
C PRO A 168 -22.27 -6.44 -2.25
N ALA A 169 -22.46 -5.87 -1.07
CA ALA A 169 -23.51 -6.33 -0.15
C ALA A 169 -24.91 -6.16 -0.74
N ALA A 170 -25.19 -5.01 -1.37
CA ALA A 170 -26.47 -4.77 -2.04
C ALA A 170 -26.65 -5.68 -3.26
N ALA A 171 -25.59 -5.90 -4.05
CA ALA A 171 -25.59 -6.84 -5.17
C ALA A 171 -25.89 -8.27 -4.70
N GLY A 172 -25.11 -8.80 -3.75
CA GLY A 172 -25.33 -10.13 -3.16
C GLY A 172 -26.72 -10.28 -2.53
N MET A 173 -27.24 -9.25 -1.86
CA MET A 173 -28.63 -9.27 -1.34
C MET A 173 -29.68 -9.30 -2.46
N ARG A 174 -29.48 -8.57 -3.56
CA ARG A 174 -30.38 -8.62 -4.72
C ARG A 174 -30.33 -10.00 -5.36
N ALA A 175 -29.15 -10.55 -5.60
CA ALA A 175 -28.95 -11.87 -6.16
C ALA A 175 -29.59 -12.96 -5.28
N ALA A 176 -29.40 -12.91 -3.96
CA ALA A 176 -30.04 -13.83 -3.02
C ALA A 176 -31.59 -13.75 -3.02
N ARG A 177 -32.16 -12.55 -3.18
CA ARG A 177 -33.61 -12.38 -3.35
C ARG A 177 -34.11 -12.91 -4.69
N GLY A 178 -33.34 -12.70 -5.76
CA GLY A 178 -33.60 -13.27 -7.08
C GLY A 178 -33.63 -14.79 -7.01
N LEU A 179 -32.61 -15.39 -6.41
CA LEU A 179 -32.49 -16.84 -6.23
C LEU A 179 -33.67 -17.42 -5.45
N ARG A 180 -34.08 -16.75 -4.37
CA ARG A 180 -35.25 -17.15 -3.59
C ARG A 180 -36.55 -17.10 -4.42
N THR A 181 -36.70 -16.12 -5.31
CA THR A 181 -37.81 -16.03 -6.26
C THR A 181 -37.76 -17.17 -7.28
N GLN A 182 -36.59 -17.46 -7.85
CA GLN A 182 -36.39 -18.55 -8.80
C GLN A 182 -36.74 -19.91 -8.21
N ILE A 183 -36.22 -20.22 -7.01
CA ILE A 183 -36.52 -21.46 -6.28
C ILE A 183 -38.02 -21.57 -5.97
N ALA A 184 -38.68 -20.48 -5.59
CA ALA A 184 -40.13 -20.48 -5.35
C ALA A 184 -40.92 -20.74 -6.65
N GLY A 185 -40.46 -20.20 -7.78
CA GLY A 185 -41.01 -20.43 -9.11
C GLY A 185 -40.79 -21.86 -9.62
N MET A 186 -39.64 -22.49 -9.35
CA MET A 186 -39.37 -23.89 -9.71
C MET A 186 -40.38 -24.86 -9.09
N ARG A 187 -40.84 -24.59 -7.86
CA ARG A 187 -41.87 -25.41 -7.17
C ARG A 187 -43.21 -25.42 -7.90
N HIS A 188 -43.55 -24.34 -8.60
CA HIS A 188 -44.80 -24.21 -9.34
C HIS A 188 -44.64 -24.69 -10.80
N ARG A 189 -43.48 -24.46 -11.42
CA ARG A 189 -43.18 -24.83 -12.81
C ARG A 189 -43.15 -26.34 -13.08
N ARG A 190 -42.87 -27.18 -12.07
CA ARG A 190 -43.03 -28.65 -12.22
C ARG A 190 -44.47 -29.06 -12.50
N ALA A 191 -45.46 -28.24 -12.12
CA ALA A 191 -46.87 -28.47 -12.41
C ALA A 191 -47.31 -27.94 -13.79
N GLU A 192 -46.45 -27.19 -14.49
CA GLU A 192 -46.72 -26.60 -15.82
C GLU A 192 -46.15 -27.43 -16.98
N LEU A 193 -45.28 -28.40 -16.69
CA LEU A 193 -44.98 -29.47 -17.65
C LEU A 193 -46.30 -30.20 -17.96
N PRO A 194 -46.73 -30.28 -19.22
CA PRO A 194 -48.06 -30.80 -19.55
C PRO A 194 -48.28 -32.18 -18.93
N ASP A 195 -49.53 -32.44 -18.53
CA ASP A 195 -50.08 -33.68 -17.93
C ASP A 195 -49.77 -34.99 -18.70
N ARG A 196 -49.01 -34.90 -19.80
CA ARG A 196 -48.32 -36.01 -20.46
C ARG A 196 -46.87 -35.98 -20.03
N SER A 197 -46.53 -36.81 -19.04
CA SER A 197 -45.15 -37.11 -18.66
C SER A 197 -44.30 -37.24 -19.93
N LEU A 198 -43.27 -36.39 -20.07
CA LEU A 198 -42.24 -36.58 -21.08
C LEU A 198 -41.82 -38.06 -21.07
N PRO A 199 -41.66 -38.72 -22.23
CA PRO A 199 -41.18 -40.08 -22.24
C PRO A 199 -39.84 -40.15 -21.47
N PRO A 200 -39.53 -41.26 -20.78
CA PRO A 200 -38.35 -41.35 -19.92
C PRO A 200 -37.04 -40.90 -20.60
N GLU A 201 -36.88 -41.20 -21.88
CA GLU A 201 -35.73 -40.78 -22.70
C GLU A 201 -35.65 -39.25 -22.88
N ALA A 202 -36.79 -38.58 -23.07
CA ALA A 202 -36.85 -37.12 -23.16
C ALA A 202 -36.58 -36.44 -21.81
N MET A 203 -37.04 -37.04 -20.70
CA MET A 203 -36.73 -36.55 -19.35
C MET A 203 -35.24 -36.69 -19.05
N GLN A 204 -34.64 -37.83 -19.37
CA GLN A 204 -33.20 -38.05 -19.20
C GLN A 204 -32.38 -37.03 -20.02
N SER A 205 -32.74 -36.84 -21.29
CA SER A 205 -32.09 -35.85 -22.14
C SER A 205 -32.20 -34.42 -21.60
N LEU A 206 -33.33 -34.06 -20.97
CA LEU A 206 -33.51 -32.75 -20.35
C LEU A 206 -32.60 -32.56 -19.14
N VAL A 207 -32.46 -33.57 -18.29
CA VAL A 207 -31.55 -33.54 -17.12
C VAL A 207 -30.09 -33.44 -17.58
N GLU A 208 -29.69 -34.20 -18.60
CA GLU A 208 -28.33 -34.12 -19.17
C GLU A 208 -28.03 -32.73 -19.75
N LEU A 209 -29.01 -32.10 -20.41
CA LEU A 209 -28.87 -30.71 -20.87
C LEU A 209 -28.80 -29.75 -19.69
N GLN A 210 -29.63 -29.93 -18.67
CA GLN A 210 -29.61 -29.10 -17.46
C GLN A 210 -28.25 -29.10 -16.79
N ASP A 211 -27.65 -30.27 -16.57
CA ASP A 211 -26.34 -30.41 -15.92
C ASP A 211 -25.25 -29.69 -16.71
N ARG A 212 -25.28 -29.81 -18.05
CA ARG A 212 -24.29 -29.13 -18.90
C ARG A 212 -24.50 -27.61 -18.96
N VAL A 213 -25.76 -27.14 -18.99
CA VAL A 213 -26.07 -25.71 -18.91
C VAL A 213 -25.58 -25.14 -17.59
N ALA A 214 -25.80 -25.85 -16.48
CA ALA A 214 -25.30 -25.44 -15.17
C ALA A 214 -23.76 -25.38 -15.13
N GLU A 215 -23.08 -26.38 -15.71
CA GLU A 215 -21.62 -26.40 -15.79
C GLU A 215 -21.04 -25.23 -16.59
N VAL A 216 -21.68 -24.85 -17.71
CA VAL A 216 -21.27 -23.70 -18.51
C VAL A 216 -21.56 -22.40 -17.75
N ALA A 217 -22.80 -22.21 -17.28
CA ALA A 217 -23.22 -20.99 -16.59
C ALA A 217 -22.44 -20.70 -15.30
N GLY A 218 -21.96 -21.74 -14.61
CA GLY A 218 -21.13 -21.61 -13.41
C GLY A 218 -19.66 -21.26 -13.67
N LYS A 219 -19.24 -21.11 -14.94
CA LYS A 219 -17.89 -20.68 -15.31
C LYS A 219 -17.88 -19.19 -15.68
N ALA A 220 -16.77 -18.52 -15.37
CA ALA A 220 -16.53 -17.16 -15.83
C ALA A 220 -16.32 -17.14 -17.35
N HIS A 221 -16.96 -16.19 -18.04
CA HIS A 221 -16.83 -15.99 -19.47
C HIS A 221 -16.22 -14.62 -19.75
N ASP A 222 -15.11 -14.59 -20.50
CA ASP A 222 -14.41 -13.37 -20.91
C ASP A 222 -15.04 -12.75 -22.17
N LEU A 223 -16.36 -12.53 -22.15
CA LEU A 223 -17.03 -11.78 -23.22
C LEU A 223 -17.02 -10.29 -22.90
N THR A 224 -16.59 -9.48 -23.87
CA THR A 224 -16.73 -8.02 -23.78
C THR A 224 -18.21 -7.63 -23.82
N SER A 225 -18.55 -6.45 -23.29
CA SER A 225 -19.95 -5.95 -23.31
C SER A 225 -20.55 -5.90 -24.71
N VAL A 226 -19.73 -5.65 -25.74
CA VAL A 226 -20.17 -5.64 -27.14
C VAL A 226 -20.47 -7.07 -27.62
N GLN A 227 -19.56 -8.02 -27.38
CA GLN A 227 -19.77 -9.41 -27.77
C GLN A 227 -20.98 -10.04 -27.08
N LYS A 228 -21.23 -9.68 -25.81
CA LYS A 228 -22.42 -10.13 -25.10
C LYS A 228 -23.71 -9.55 -25.68
N ALA A 229 -23.73 -8.27 -26.05
CA ALA A 229 -24.88 -7.64 -26.69
C ALA A 229 -25.17 -8.24 -28.08
N ASP A 230 -24.13 -8.46 -28.89
CA ASP A 230 -24.24 -9.12 -30.19
C ASP A 230 -24.80 -10.55 -30.04
N LEU A 231 -24.35 -11.27 -29.00
CA LEU A 231 -24.83 -12.61 -28.70
C LEU A 231 -26.29 -12.62 -28.22
N GLU A 232 -26.67 -11.68 -27.35
CA GLU A 232 -28.05 -11.50 -26.89
C GLU A 232 -29.01 -11.24 -28.07
N GLU A 233 -28.64 -10.36 -29.01
CA GLU A 233 -29.43 -10.07 -30.20
C GLU A 233 -29.61 -11.33 -31.07
N ALA A 234 -28.52 -12.03 -31.36
CA ALA A 234 -28.55 -13.26 -32.17
C ALA A 234 -29.42 -14.36 -31.53
N LEU A 235 -29.33 -14.54 -30.21
CA LEU A 235 -30.15 -15.50 -29.46
C LEU A 235 -31.63 -15.09 -29.46
N GLY A 236 -31.91 -13.80 -29.31
CA GLY A 236 -33.26 -13.25 -29.39
C GLY A 236 -33.93 -13.58 -30.73
N GLU A 237 -33.26 -13.27 -31.83
CA GLU A 237 -33.75 -13.58 -33.18
C GLU A 237 -33.97 -15.08 -33.39
N TRP A 238 -33.04 -15.91 -32.89
CA TRP A 238 -33.16 -17.36 -32.99
C TRP A 238 -34.38 -17.88 -32.24
N LEU A 239 -34.60 -17.42 -30.99
CA LEU A 239 -35.72 -17.84 -30.15
C LEU A 239 -37.08 -17.40 -30.71
N GLU A 240 -37.16 -16.18 -31.25
CA GLU A 240 -38.37 -15.66 -31.90
C GLU A 240 -38.74 -16.47 -33.15
N ARG A 241 -37.73 -16.80 -33.99
CA ARG A 241 -37.92 -17.62 -35.19
C ARG A 241 -38.49 -19.00 -34.87
N HIS A 242 -38.19 -19.53 -33.69
CA HIS A 242 -38.67 -20.82 -33.20
C HIS A 242 -39.95 -20.73 -32.36
N GLY A 243 -40.58 -19.56 -32.28
CA GLY A 243 -41.86 -19.37 -31.60
C GLY A 243 -41.80 -19.45 -30.08
N VAL A 244 -40.62 -19.19 -29.49
CA VAL A 244 -40.46 -19.17 -28.03
C VAL A 244 -41.01 -17.85 -27.47
N ALA A 245 -41.97 -17.95 -26.53
CA ALA A 245 -42.47 -16.79 -25.80
C ALA A 245 -41.40 -16.21 -24.88
N ASP A 246 -41.42 -14.89 -24.67
CA ASP A 246 -40.44 -14.16 -23.85
C ASP A 246 -38.98 -14.32 -24.36
N ALA A 247 -38.80 -14.48 -25.67
CA ALA A 247 -37.50 -14.73 -26.32
C ALA A 247 -36.39 -13.76 -25.86
N TRP A 248 -36.68 -12.46 -25.81
CA TRP A 248 -35.73 -11.43 -25.36
C TRP A 248 -35.23 -11.67 -23.92
N ALA A 249 -36.10 -12.10 -23.00
CA ALA A 249 -35.75 -12.33 -21.61
C ALA A 249 -34.87 -13.58 -21.46
N HIS A 250 -35.14 -14.62 -22.25
CA HIS A 250 -34.33 -15.83 -22.29
C HIS A 250 -32.97 -15.60 -22.97
N ALA A 251 -32.93 -14.80 -24.03
CA ALA A 251 -31.72 -14.44 -24.73
C ALA A 251 -30.70 -13.73 -23.82
N ALA A 252 -31.15 -12.75 -23.03
CA ALA A 252 -30.29 -12.05 -22.07
C ALA A 252 -29.65 -12.99 -21.05
N ILE A 253 -30.42 -13.97 -20.55
CA ILE A 253 -29.92 -14.97 -19.58
C ILE A 253 -28.88 -15.90 -20.23
N PHE A 254 -29.15 -16.41 -21.43
CA PHE A 254 -28.23 -17.31 -22.12
C PHE A 254 -26.95 -16.62 -22.57
N ALA A 255 -27.05 -15.38 -23.07
CA ALA A 255 -25.88 -14.57 -23.41
C ALA A 255 -24.98 -14.33 -22.18
N GLU A 256 -25.58 -14.00 -21.03
CA GLU A 256 -24.84 -13.83 -19.78
C GLU A 256 -24.19 -15.12 -19.29
N ALA A 257 -24.87 -16.26 -19.50
CA ALA A 257 -24.34 -17.58 -19.18
C ALA A 257 -23.35 -18.13 -20.22
N GLY A 258 -23.03 -17.38 -21.28
CA GLY A 258 -22.09 -17.81 -22.33
C GLY A 258 -22.61 -18.92 -23.26
N LEU A 259 -23.93 -19.12 -23.33
CA LEU A 259 -24.54 -20.07 -24.26
C LEU A 259 -24.78 -19.41 -25.62
N ASP A 260 -24.18 -19.97 -26.67
CA ASP A 260 -24.23 -19.45 -28.03
C ASP A 260 -25.33 -20.07 -28.90
N ILE A 261 -25.38 -19.69 -30.18
CA ILE A 261 -26.33 -20.25 -31.15
C ILE A 261 -26.12 -21.75 -31.34
N ASP A 262 -24.88 -22.23 -31.28
CA ASP A 262 -24.58 -23.66 -31.40
C ASP A 262 -25.21 -24.45 -30.23
N TRP A 263 -25.26 -23.85 -29.04
CA TRP A 263 -26.03 -24.40 -27.91
C TRP A 263 -27.53 -24.47 -28.19
N MET A 264 -28.12 -23.43 -28.78
CA MET A 264 -29.54 -23.42 -29.13
C MET A 264 -29.89 -24.49 -30.17
N GLU A 265 -29.03 -24.69 -31.18
CA GLU A 265 -29.19 -25.77 -32.17
C GLU A 265 -29.08 -27.17 -31.54
N ARG A 266 -28.19 -27.35 -30.55
CA ARG A 266 -28.11 -28.61 -29.80
C ARG A 266 -29.35 -28.87 -28.95
N ILE A 267 -29.92 -27.83 -28.34
CA ILE A 267 -31.15 -27.92 -27.55
C ILE A 267 -32.33 -28.26 -28.48
N SER A 268 -32.45 -27.63 -29.64
CA SER A 268 -33.54 -27.89 -30.59
C SER A 268 -33.50 -29.32 -31.16
N ALA A 269 -32.29 -29.85 -31.37
CA ALA A 269 -32.07 -31.20 -31.88
C ALA A 269 -32.20 -32.31 -30.81
N ALA A 270 -32.34 -31.96 -29.54
CA ALA A 270 -32.37 -32.94 -28.45
C ALA A 270 -33.68 -33.74 -28.41
N PRO A 271 -33.65 -35.01 -27.92
CA PRO A 271 -34.84 -35.85 -27.76
C PRO A 271 -35.99 -35.20 -26.96
N CYS A 272 -35.66 -34.32 -26.01
CA CYS A 272 -36.63 -33.55 -25.24
C CYS A 272 -37.41 -32.50 -26.05
N CYS A 273 -36.93 -32.16 -27.25
CA CYS A 273 -37.50 -31.17 -28.16
C CYS A 273 -38.14 -31.81 -29.41
N SER A 274 -38.49 -33.10 -29.34
CA SER A 274 -39.03 -33.88 -30.46
C SER A 274 -40.34 -33.37 -31.09
N THR A 275 -41.02 -32.40 -30.45
CA THR A 275 -42.18 -31.70 -31.02
C THR A 275 -41.95 -30.18 -31.03
N PRO A 276 -42.43 -29.43 -32.04
CA PRO A 276 -42.28 -27.97 -32.05
C PRO A 276 -42.85 -27.26 -30.80
N SER A 277 -43.88 -27.83 -30.18
CA SER A 277 -44.50 -27.32 -28.95
C SER A 277 -43.67 -27.56 -27.68
N SER A 278 -42.64 -28.41 -27.73
CA SER A 278 -41.82 -28.78 -26.56
C SER A 278 -40.61 -27.87 -26.33
N LEU A 279 -40.15 -27.15 -27.36
CA LEU A 279 -38.96 -26.31 -27.28
C LEU A 279 -39.12 -25.14 -26.29
N GLY A 280 -40.26 -24.43 -26.31
CA GLY A 280 -40.51 -23.30 -25.41
C GLY A 280 -40.42 -23.66 -23.91
N PRO A 281 -41.12 -24.71 -23.44
CA PRO A 281 -40.97 -25.20 -22.07
C PRO A 281 -39.54 -25.63 -21.69
N VAL A 282 -38.82 -26.30 -22.60
CA VAL A 282 -37.42 -26.72 -22.38
C VAL A 282 -36.51 -25.51 -22.27
N VAL A 283 -36.62 -24.54 -23.17
CA VAL A 283 -35.87 -23.28 -23.11
C VAL A 283 -36.13 -22.56 -21.79
N ARG A 284 -37.39 -22.45 -21.37
CA ARG A 284 -37.76 -21.81 -20.10
C ARG A 284 -37.15 -22.53 -18.89
N TRP A 285 -37.08 -23.87 -18.93
CA TRP A 285 -36.44 -24.69 -17.90
C TRP A 285 -34.92 -24.46 -17.83
N LEU A 286 -34.25 -24.51 -18.98
CA LEU A 286 -32.81 -24.31 -19.07
C LEU A 286 -32.41 -22.87 -18.73
N ALA A 287 -33.19 -21.87 -19.15
CA ALA A 287 -33.00 -20.47 -18.76
C ALA A 287 -33.11 -20.30 -17.24
N SER A 288 -34.09 -20.95 -16.59
CA SER A 288 -34.20 -20.92 -15.12
C SER A 288 -33.00 -21.57 -14.42
N THR A 289 -32.37 -22.57 -15.05
CA THR A 289 -31.16 -23.23 -14.54
C THR A 289 -29.97 -22.28 -14.67
N ALA A 290 -29.74 -21.73 -15.86
CA ALA A 290 -28.68 -20.76 -16.11
C ALA A 290 -28.79 -19.53 -15.19
N GLU A 291 -29.99 -18.97 -15.04
CA GLU A 291 -30.24 -17.83 -14.15
C GLU A 291 -29.92 -18.17 -12.69
N THR A 292 -30.19 -19.40 -12.25
CA THR A 292 -29.86 -19.86 -10.89
C THR A 292 -28.36 -19.89 -10.65
N GLU A 293 -27.59 -20.43 -11.59
CA GLU A 293 -26.12 -20.49 -11.50
C GLU A 293 -25.47 -19.10 -11.58
N LEU A 294 -25.99 -18.23 -12.45
CA LEU A 294 -25.54 -16.83 -12.54
C LEU A 294 -25.75 -16.09 -11.20
N LEU A 295 -26.92 -16.26 -10.57
CA LEU A 295 -27.21 -15.65 -9.26
C LEU A 295 -26.33 -16.23 -8.15
N LEU A 296 -26.02 -17.52 -8.18
CA LEU A 296 -25.10 -18.15 -7.21
C LEU A 296 -23.66 -17.62 -7.38
N THR A 297 -23.23 -17.43 -8.63
CA THR A 297 -21.94 -16.84 -8.97
C THR A 297 -21.87 -15.39 -8.47
N GLU A 298 -22.89 -14.57 -8.74
CA GLU A 298 -22.95 -13.18 -8.26
C GLU A 298 -22.90 -13.07 -6.72
N ILE A 299 -23.56 -13.99 -6.00
CA ILE A 299 -23.47 -14.06 -4.52
C ILE A 299 -22.05 -14.42 -4.08
N THR A 300 -21.44 -15.40 -4.74
CA THR A 300 -20.08 -15.86 -4.41
C THR A 300 -19.05 -14.75 -4.65
N ASP A 301 -19.15 -14.04 -5.77
CA ASP A 301 -18.26 -12.93 -6.10
C ASP A 301 -18.45 -11.76 -5.12
N ALA A 302 -19.70 -11.41 -4.81
CA ALA A 302 -20.02 -10.37 -3.83
C ALA A 302 -19.46 -10.69 -2.44
N THR A 303 -19.63 -11.92 -1.97
CA THR A 303 -19.11 -12.35 -0.66
C THR A 303 -17.58 -12.42 -0.62
N THR A 304 -16.95 -12.89 -1.69
CA THR A 304 -15.49 -12.88 -1.85
C THR A 304 -14.95 -11.45 -1.76
N ARG A 305 -15.56 -10.51 -2.49
CA ARG A 305 -15.17 -9.09 -2.45
C ARG A 305 -15.33 -8.47 -1.07
N ILE A 306 -16.43 -8.77 -0.36
CA ILE A 306 -16.62 -8.30 1.03
C ILE A 306 -15.51 -8.82 1.93
N SER A 307 -15.18 -10.11 1.86
CA SER A 307 -14.11 -10.71 2.66
C SER A 307 -12.76 -10.03 2.38
N THR A 308 -12.42 -9.80 1.11
CA THR A 308 -11.18 -9.09 0.72
C THR A 308 -11.13 -7.68 1.30
N LEU A 309 -12.21 -6.90 1.18
CA LEU A 309 -12.29 -5.54 1.72
C LEU A 309 -12.16 -5.52 3.26
N VAL A 310 -12.79 -6.48 3.95
CA VAL A 310 -12.72 -6.59 5.42
C VAL A 310 -11.32 -6.96 5.88
N ASP A 311 -10.65 -7.90 5.22
CA ASP A 311 -9.29 -8.31 5.59
C ASP A 311 -8.27 -7.17 5.38
N GLN A 312 -8.44 -6.38 4.33
CA GLN A 312 -7.63 -5.18 4.10
C GLN A 312 -7.90 -4.09 5.16
N ALA A 313 -9.16 -3.87 5.53
CA ALA A 313 -9.51 -2.94 6.61
C ALA A 313 -8.96 -3.40 7.97
N LYS A 314 -8.90 -4.71 8.24
CA LYS A 314 -8.25 -5.25 9.45
C LYS A 314 -6.75 -4.97 9.48
N GLN A 315 -6.05 -5.13 8.36
CA GLN A 315 -4.63 -4.78 8.26
C GLN A 315 -4.39 -3.31 8.60
N PHE A 316 -5.28 -2.41 8.18
CA PHE A 316 -5.21 -0.98 8.48
C PHE A 316 -5.32 -0.65 9.99
N THR A 317 -6.09 -1.44 10.76
CA THR A 317 -6.29 -1.20 12.20
C THR A 317 -5.25 -1.90 13.10
N GLN A 318 -4.46 -2.83 12.55
CA GLN A 318 -3.50 -3.62 13.32
C GLN A 318 -2.05 -3.09 13.28
N LEU A 319 -1.76 -2.04 12.50
CA LEU A 319 -0.45 -1.39 12.44
C LEU A 319 0.09 -0.94 13.81
N ASP A 320 -0.75 -0.71 14.82
CA ASP A 320 -0.29 -0.20 16.14
C ASP A 320 0.17 -1.28 17.14
N ARG A 321 0.23 -2.57 16.77
CA ARG A 321 0.50 -3.66 17.74
C ARG A 321 1.68 -4.58 17.40
N ALA A 322 2.42 -4.33 16.31
CA ALA A 322 3.56 -5.16 15.95
C ALA A 322 4.72 -4.95 16.95
N PRO A 323 5.36 -6.02 17.46
CA PRO A 323 6.60 -5.88 18.22
C PRO A 323 7.72 -5.38 17.31
N SER A 324 8.56 -4.47 17.81
CA SER A 324 9.80 -4.09 17.13
C SER A 324 10.87 -5.16 17.36
N ASP A 325 11.73 -5.35 16.37
CA ASP A 325 12.85 -6.30 16.40
C ASP A 325 14.01 -5.79 15.54
N VAL A 326 15.18 -6.41 15.67
CA VAL A 326 16.36 -6.12 14.85
C VAL A 326 16.60 -7.29 13.92
N VAL A 327 16.36 -7.10 12.63
CA VAL A 327 16.33 -8.19 11.65
C VAL A 327 17.18 -7.91 10.44
N ASP A 328 17.63 -8.97 9.79
CA ASP A 328 18.26 -8.90 8.47
C ASP A 328 17.19 -8.63 7.39
N VAL A 329 17.36 -7.55 6.62
CA VAL A 329 16.43 -7.18 5.54
C VAL A 329 16.43 -8.21 4.42
N HIS A 330 17.55 -8.89 4.14
CA HIS A 330 17.62 -9.93 3.11
C HIS A 330 16.73 -11.10 3.49
N GLY A 331 16.71 -11.48 4.77
CA GLY A 331 15.78 -12.48 5.31
C GLY A 331 14.31 -12.11 5.08
N LEU A 332 13.94 -10.83 5.26
CA LEU A 332 12.58 -10.35 5.00
C LEU A 332 12.22 -10.44 3.51
N LEU A 333 13.11 -9.98 2.62
CA LEU A 333 12.92 -10.02 1.17
C LEU A 333 12.79 -11.46 0.67
N GLU A 334 13.68 -12.37 1.08
CA GLU A 334 13.62 -13.78 0.69
C GLU A 334 12.36 -14.47 1.23
N SER A 335 11.95 -14.18 2.46
CA SER A 335 10.72 -14.74 3.02
C SER A 335 9.48 -14.30 2.22
N THR A 336 9.47 -13.04 1.80
CA THR A 336 8.39 -12.48 0.99
C THR A 336 8.37 -13.12 -0.39
N LEU A 337 9.53 -13.24 -1.03
CA LEU A 337 9.68 -13.87 -2.33
C LEU A 337 9.27 -15.35 -2.31
N ALA A 338 9.66 -16.09 -1.27
CA ALA A 338 9.30 -17.51 -1.11
C ALA A 338 7.78 -17.72 -1.00
N MET A 339 7.08 -16.83 -0.27
CA MET A 339 5.61 -16.84 -0.20
C MET A 339 4.94 -16.56 -1.56
N ARG A 340 5.63 -15.88 -2.48
CA ARG A 340 5.16 -15.55 -3.84
C ARG A 340 5.69 -16.52 -4.89
N SER A 341 6.30 -17.64 -4.47
CA SER A 341 6.83 -18.67 -5.37
C SER A 341 5.84 -19.17 -6.42
N HIS A 342 4.55 -19.28 -6.07
CA HIS A 342 3.50 -19.68 -7.01
C HIS A 342 3.25 -18.68 -8.15
N ARG A 343 3.64 -17.41 -7.97
CA ARG A 343 3.55 -16.34 -8.98
C ARG A 343 4.82 -16.22 -9.83
N LEU A 344 5.94 -16.77 -9.36
CA LEU A 344 7.21 -16.79 -10.06
C LEU A 344 7.21 -17.92 -11.10
N GLY A 345 6.51 -17.69 -12.21
CA GLY A 345 6.49 -18.61 -13.34
C GLY A 345 7.86 -18.73 -14.03
N PRO A 346 8.05 -19.73 -14.90
CA PRO A 346 9.32 -19.96 -15.60
C PRO A 346 9.74 -18.81 -16.53
N HIS A 347 8.83 -17.87 -16.83
CA HIS A 347 9.06 -16.67 -17.63
C HIS A 347 9.64 -15.50 -16.82
N ILE A 348 9.69 -15.58 -15.49
CA ILE A 348 10.20 -14.52 -14.62
C ILE A 348 11.60 -14.89 -14.11
N THR A 349 12.59 -14.07 -14.45
CA THR A 349 13.94 -14.19 -13.88
C THR A 349 14.04 -13.35 -12.62
N VAL A 350 14.48 -13.95 -11.51
CA VAL A 350 14.72 -13.20 -10.26
C VAL A 350 16.21 -12.95 -10.07
N VAL A 351 16.60 -11.68 -10.05
CA VAL A 351 17.97 -11.22 -9.78
C VAL A 351 18.05 -10.69 -8.35
N ARG A 352 19.04 -11.15 -7.59
CA ARG A 352 19.35 -10.70 -6.24
C ARG A 352 20.67 -9.95 -6.26
N ASP A 353 20.61 -8.66 -6.02
CA ASP A 353 21.76 -7.76 -6.02
C ASP A 353 21.90 -7.18 -4.61
N TYR A 354 22.32 -8.04 -3.68
CA TYR A 354 22.34 -7.73 -2.26
C TYR A 354 23.72 -7.26 -1.82
N ASP A 355 23.76 -6.07 -1.22
CA ASP A 355 24.89 -5.62 -0.43
C ASP A 355 24.98 -6.38 0.90
N GLU A 356 25.79 -7.44 0.92
CA GLU A 356 26.07 -8.29 2.09
C GLU A 356 26.75 -7.54 3.26
N SER A 357 27.17 -6.29 3.08
CA SER A 357 27.80 -5.48 4.14
C SER A 357 26.82 -4.70 5.01
N LEU A 358 25.52 -4.80 4.72
CA LEU A 358 24.46 -4.09 5.43
C LEU A 358 24.30 -4.59 6.87
N PRO A 359 24.18 -3.69 7.86
CA PRO A 359 23.88 -4.10 9.23
C PRO A 359 22.39 -4.49 9.37
N ALA A 360 22.09 -5.20 10.45
CA ALA A 360 20.70 -5.54 10.79
C ALA A 360 19.87 -4.28 11.08
N LEU A 361 18.61 -4.30 10.68
CA LEU A 361 17.71 -3.16 10.68
C LEU A 361 16.76 -3.23 11.90
N PRO A 362 16.77 -2.21 12.79
CA PRO A 362 15.72 -2.06 13.80
C PRO A 362 14.41 -1.65 13.14
N CYS A 363 13.39 -2.51 13.19
CA CYS A 363 12.12 -2.27 12.50
C CYS A 363 10.95 -3.05 13.12
N TYR A 364 9.77 -2.93 12.52
CA TYR A 364 8.63 -3.81 12.74
C TYR A 364 8.57 -4.84 11.58
N PRO A 365 9.07 -6.08 11.75
CA PRO A 365 9.27 -7.02 10.64
C PRO A 365 7.99 -7.34 9.85
N ALA A 366 6.86 -7.45 10.55
CA ALA A 366 5.57 -7.70 9.92
C ALA A 366 5.12 -6.56 9.01
N GLU A 367 5.38 -5.31 9.42
CA GLU A 367 5.05 -4.13 8.62
C GLU A 367 5.96 -4.04 7.39
N LEU A 368 7.28 -4.24 7.55
CA LEU A 368 8.19 -4.22 6.39
C LEU A 368 7.92 -5.36 5.41
N ASN A 369 7.56 -6.57 5.87
CA ASN A 369 7.11 -7.63 4.98
C ASN A 369 5.86 -7.25 4.17
N GLN A 370 5.00 -6.39 4.71
CA GLN A 370 3.86 -5.86 3.98
C GLN A 370 4.28 -4.85 2.90
N VAL A 371 5.27 -3.99 3.19
CA VAL A 371 5.90 -3.13 2.17
C VAL A 371 6.42 -3.98 1.02
N TRP A 372 7.27 -4.98 1.32
CA TRP A 372 7.86 -5.85 0.31
C TRP A 372 6.82 -6.63 -0.47
N THR A 373 5.77 -7.09 0.20
CA THR A 373 4.63 -7.76 -0.45
C THR A 373 4.01 -6.85 -1.51
N HIS A 374 3.67 -5.61 -1.14
CA HIS A 374 3.02 -4.68 -2.07
C HIS A 374 3.92 -4.31 -3.25
N LEU A 375 5.21 -4.06 -3.00
CA LEU A 375 6.15 -3.71 -4.08
C LEU A 375 6.41 -4.89 -5.02
N ILE A 376 6.63 -6.09 -4.47
CA ILE A 376 6.88 -7.31 -5.26
C ILE A 376 5.64 -7.71 -6.04
N ASP A 377 4.46 -7.69 -5.42
CA ASP A 377 3.22 -8.03 -6.12
C ASP A 377 2.98 -7.05 -7.28
N ASN A 378 3.21 -5.75 -7.08
CA ASN A 378 3.08 -4.75 -8.13
C ASN A 378 4.06 -4.99 -9.30
N ALA A 379 5.30 -5.35 -9.00
CA ALA A 379 6.30 -5.72 -10.01
C ALA A 379 5.90 -6.97 -10.80
N LEU A 380 5.39 -8.01 -10.12
CA LEU A 380 4.92 -9.23 -10.77
C LEU A 380 3.68 -8.98 -11.64
N ASP A 381 2.77 -8.12 -11.19
CA ASP A 381 1.61 -7.70 -11.96
C ASP A 381 2.01 -6.92 -13.22
N ALA A 382 3.02 -6.05 -13.12
CA ALA A 382 3.54 -5.28 -14.26
C ALA A 382 4.21 -6.19 -15.31
N ILE A 383 4.95 -7.22 -14.89
CA ILE A 383 5.53 -8.23 -15.79
C ILE A 383 4.43 -9.07 -16.45
N GLY A 384 3.42 -9.46 -15.67
CA GLY A 384 2.28 -10.25 -16.14
C GLY A 384 2.72 -11.61 -16.72
N ALA A 385 2.21 -11.94 -17.91
CA ALA A 385 2.52 -13.18 -18.62
C ALA A 385 3.75 -13.07 -19.55
N SER A 386 4.35 -11.89 -19.68
CA SER A 386 5.48 -11.66 -20.58
C SER A 386 6.81 -12.03 -19.92
N PRO A 387 7.83 -12.51 -20.66
CA PRO A 387 9.16 -12.70 -20.10
C PRO A 387 9.67 -11.41 -19.47
N GLY A 388 10.15 -11.50 -18.24
CA GLY A 388 10.59 -10.31 -17.50
C GLY A 388 11.56 -10.64 -16.38
N THR A 389 12.13 -9.59 -15.80
CA THR A 389 13.08 -9.70 -14.69
C THR A 389 12.56 -8.93 -13.49
N LEU A 390 12.49 -9.60 -12.35
CA LEU A 390 12.32 -8.98 -11.03
C LEU A 390 13.72 -8.89 -10.40
N THR A 391 14.19 -7.66 -10.14
CA THR A 391 15.45 -7.43 -9.44
C THR A 391 15.16 -6.92 -8.04
N LEU A 392 15.70 -7.60 -7.03
CA LEU A 392 15.75 -7.10 -5.66
C LEU A 392 17.16 -6.64 -5.39
N ARG A 393 17.34 -5.33 -5.19
CA ARG A 393 18.64 -4.74 -4.88
C ARG A 393 18.62 -4.13 -3.49
N THR A 394 19.70 -4.34 -2.74
CA THR A 394 19.94 -3.59 -1.51
C THR A 394 21.29 -2.92 -1.60
N LEU A 395 21.39 -1.69 -1.12
CA LEU A 395 22.66 -0.97 -1.05
C LEU A 395 22.70 -0.08 0.19
N ARG A 396 23.90 0.08 0.74
CA ARG A 396 24.14 1.07 1.77
C ARG A 396 24.36 2.44 1.13
N ASP A 397 23.54 3.40 1.52
CA ASP A 397 23.71 4.81 1.18
C ASP A 397 23.93 5.59 2.48
N LEU A 398 25.20 5.81 2.83
CA LEU A 398 25.62 6.45 4.08
C LEU A 398 25.06 5.75 5.34
N ASP A 399 24.12 6.40 6.02
CA ASP A 399 23.41 5.97 7.22
C ASP A 399 22.05 5.33 6.91
N ARG A 400 21.72 5.16 5.62
CA ARG A 400 20.46 4.58 5.16
C ARG A 400 20.65 3.35 4.29
N LEU A 401 19.72 2.42 4.46
CA LEU A 401 19.54 1.21 3.69
C LEU A 401 18.61 1.60 2.57
N ARG A 402 19.04 1.40 1.34
CA ARG A 402 18.20 1.55 0.18
C ARG A 402 17.86 0.16 -0.37
N VAL A 403 16.57 -0.10 -0.49
CA VAL A 403 16.01 -1.31 -1.10
C VAL A 403 15.32 -0.90 -2.39
N GLU A 404 15.71 -1.48 -3.51
CA GLU A 404 15.09 -1.29 -4.81
C GLU A 404 14.37 -2.59 -5.21
N VAL A 405 13.08 -2.46 -5.55
CA VAL A 405 12.30 -3.51 -6.22
C VAL A 405 12.11 -3.06 -7.65
N CYS A 406 12.81 -3.72 -8.57
CA CYS A 406 12.83 -3.33 -9.98
C CYS A 406 12.15 -4.38 -10.87
N ASP A 407 11.40 -3.92 -11.86
CA ASP A 407 10.76 -4.77 -12.86
C ASP A 407 11.00 -4.27 -14.29
N THR A 408 10.96 -5.21 -15.23
CA THR A 408 11.06 -4.94 -16.67
C THR A 408 9.68 -4.86 -17.35
N GLY A 409 8.64 -4.46 -16.60
CA GLY A 409 7.29 -4.29 -17.11
C GLY A 409 7.16 -3.08 -18.05
N PRO A 410 5.92 -2.73 -18.46
CA PRO A 410 5.67 -1.68 -19.45
C PRO A 410 5.99 -0.26 -18.97
N GLY A 411 6.28 -0.07 -17.69
CA GLY A 411 6.50 1.24 -17.08
C GLY A 411 5.21 2.00 -16.75
N MET A 412 5.37 3.18 -16.18
CA MET A 412 4.30 4.13 -15.85
C MET A 412 4.48 5.41 -16.66
N SER A 413 3.37 6.04 -17.06
CA SER A 413 3.41 7.42 -17.57
C SER A 413 3.62 8.41 -16.43
N ASP A 414 4.05 9.63 -16.75
CA ASP A 414 4.26 10.71 -15.77
C ASP A 414 3.00 10.98 -14.92
N ASP A 415 1.82 10.95 -15.54
CA ASP A 415 0.54 11.15 -14.86
C ASP A 415 0.22 10.04 -13.85
N VAL A 416 0.59 8.79 -14.18
CA VAL A 416 0.40 7.63 -13.29
C VAL A 416 1.42 7.71 -12.15
N LEU A 417 2.68 8.01 -12.46
CA LEU A 417 3.77 8.11 -11.48
C LEU A 417 3.47 9.17 -10.41
N ALA A 418 2.89 10.31 -10.81
CA ALA A 418 2.50 11.40 -9.91
C ALA A 418 1.41 11.01 -8.89
N ARG A 419 0.62 9.98 -9.19
CA ARG A 419 -0.56 9.57 -8.42
C ARG A 419 -0.47 8.15 -7.86
N VAL A 420 0.62 7.44 -8.13
CA VAL A 420 0.75 6.00 -7.85
C VAL A 420 0.66 5.68 -6.34
N PHE A 421 0.94 6.66 -5.48
CA PHE A 421 0.82 6.55 -4.03
C PHE A 421 -0.48 7.16 -3.48
N ASP A 422 -1.35 7.72 -4.33
CA ASP A 422 -2.65 8.23 -3.90
C ASP A 422 -3.55 7.06 -3.46
N PRO A 423 -4.22 7.14 -2.31
CA PRO A 423 -5.16 6.11 -1.89
C PRO A 423 -6.24 5.84 -2.94
N PHE A 424 -6.54 4.56 -3.17
CA PHE A 424 -7.53 4.05 -4.14
C PHE A 424 -7.21 4.30 -5.62
N PHE A 425 -6.05 4.88 -5.94
CA PHE A 425 -5.61 4.99 -7.32
C PHE A 425 -5.08 3.64 -7.81
N THR A 426 -5.62 3.15 -8.92
CA THR A 426 -5.19 1.89 -9.55
C THR A 426 -5.34 2.00 -11.06
N THR A 427 -4.36 1.46 -11.79
CA THR A 427 -4.41 1.28 -13.25
C THR A 427 -4.92 -0.11 -13.65
N LYS A 428 -5.13 -1.00 -12.67
CA LYS A 428 -5.59 -2.37 -12.90
C LYS A 428 -7.09 -2.41 -13.24
N PRO A 429 -7.54 -3.46 -13.97
CA PRO A 429 -8.95 -3.72 -14.22
C PRO A 429 -9.80 -3.74 -12.96
N PHE A 430 -11.10 -3.47 -13.13
CA PHE A 430 -12.05 -3.43 -12.03
C PHE A 430 -12.10 -4.76 -11.27
N GLY A 431 -11.80 -4.73 -9.97
CA GLY A 431 -11.76 -5.92 -9.11
C GLY A 431 -10.37 -6.53 -8.89
N GLU A 432 -9.36 -6.16 -9.67
CA GLU A 432 -8.00 -6.72 -9.59
C GLU A 432 -7.01 -5.84 -8.81
N GLY A 433 -7.39 -4.61 -8.49
CA GLY A 433 -6.57 -3.68 -7.72
C GLY A 433 -7.41 -2.79 -6.82
N THR A 434 -7.04 -2.71 -5.54
CA THR A 434 -7.73 -1.85 -4.56
C THR A 434 -7.15 -0.44 -4.50
N GLY A 435 -5.99 -0.21 -5.12
CA GLY A 435 -5.28 1.07 -5.10
C GLY A 435 -4.76 1.47 -3.71
N LEU A 436 -4.74 0.55 -2.75
CA LEU A 436 -4.30 0.84 -1.37
C LEU A 436 -2.89 0.31 -1.08
N GLY A 437 -2.36 -0.63 -1.86
CA GLY A 437 -1.12 -1.32 -1.53
C GLY A 437 0.10 -0.39 -1.43
N LEU A 438 0.29 0.47 -2.43
CA LEU A 438 1.44 1.40 -2.45
C LEU A 438 1.30 2.53 -1.42
N ASP A 439 0.08 2.99 -1.16
CA ASP A 439 -0.24 3.95 -0.11
C ASP A 439 0.03 3.37 1.31
N VAL A 440 -0.36 2.11 1.54
CA VAL A 440 -0.01 1.38 2.79
C VAL A 440 1.50 1.23 2.92
N ALA A 441 2.19 0.84 1.84
CA ALA A 441 3.64 0.73 1.84
C ALA A 441 4.32 2.06 2.20
N ALA A 442 3.88 3.17 1.59
CA ALA A 442 4.41 4.51 1.87
C ALA A 442 4.24 4.91 3.34
N ARG A 443 3.07 4.67 3.93
CA ARG A 443 2.84 4.93 5.37
C ARG A 443 3.69 4.08 6.30
N ILE A 444 3.86 2.81 6.00
CA ILE A 444 4.72 1.93 6.79
C ILE A 444 6.15 2.43 6.74
N VAL A 445 6.63 2.78 5.55
CA VAL A 445 7.99 3.33 5.37
C VAL A 445 8.13 4.66 6.14
N ASP A 446 7.14 5.54 6.09
CA ASP A 446 7.12 6.81 6.87
C ASP A 446 7.15 6.55 8.39
N ARG A 447 6.44 5.53 8.87
CA ARG A 447 6.48 5.07 10.28
C ARG A 447 7.86 4.56 10.71
N HIS A 448 8.69 4.15 9.77
CA HIS A 448 10.10 3.76 9.98
C HIS A 448 11.06 4.92 9.70
N ASP A 449 10.59 6.17 9.72
CA ASP A 449 11.37 7.38 9.38
C ASP A 449 12.06 7.27 8.01
N GLY A 450 11.44 6.51 7.11
CA GLY A 450 11.93 6.20 5.78
C GLY A 450 11.38 7.11 4.69
N SER A 451 11.72 6.79 3.45
CA SER A 451 11.13 7.40 2.26
C SER A 451 10.92 6.37 1.16
N LEU A 452 9.73 6.37 0.55
CA LEU A 452 9.38 5.52 -0.58
C LEU A 452 9.08 6.40 -1.80
N TRP A 453 9.71 6.11 -2.94
CA TRP A 453 9.42 6.76 -4.21
C TRP A 453 9.53 5.77 -5.36
N ALA A 454 9.11 6.20 -6.55
CA ALA A 454 9.19 5.40 -7.75
C ALA A 454 9.90 6.16 -8.87
N GLU A 455 10.71 5.45 -9.64
CA GLU A 455 11.29 5.90 -10.90
C GLU A 455 10.83 4.91 -11.97
N SER A 456 10.32 5.37 -13.11
CA SER A 456 9.79 4.46 -14.11
C SER A 456 10.04 4.95 -15.53
N THR A 457 10.56 4.04 -16.33
CA THR A 457 10.58 4.11 -17.78
C THR A 457 10.15 2.76 -18.34
N PRO A 458 9.66 2.67 -19.59
CA PRO A 458 9.31 1.38 -20.18
C PRO A 458 10.48 0.39 -20.14
N GLY A 459 10.25 -0.79 -19.53
CA GLY A 459 11.27 -1.81 -19.33
C GLY A 459 12.17 -1.62 -18.10
N ASP A 460 11.99 -0.55 -17.32
CA ASP A 460 12.72 -0.31 -16.07
C ASP A 460 11.87 0.54 -15.11
N THR A 461 11.11 -0.13 -14.25
CA THR A 461 10.41 0.49 -13.13
C THR A 461 11.08 0.11 -11.83
N ARG A 462 11.29 1.08 -10.95
CA ARG A 462 11.98 0.91 -9.67
C ARG A 462 11.17 1.55 -8.57
N PHE A 463 10.69 0.74 -7.64
CA PHE A 463 10.21 1.22 -6.36
C PHE A 463 11.36 1.21 -5.37
N ILE A 464 11.63 2.37 -4.78
CA ILE A 464 12.84 2.60 -4.01
C ILE A 464 12.44 3.00 -2.59
N THR A 465 12.84 2.17 -1.64
CA THR A 465 12.64 2.38 -0.21
C THR A 465 13.96 2.76 0.43
N SER A 466 14.00 3.83 1.22
CA SER A 466 15.16 4.22 2.00
C SER A 466 14.82 4.26 3.48
N LEU A 467 15.53 3.47 4.29
CA LEU A 467 15.31 3.28 5.73
C LEU A 467 16.60 3.60 6.49
N PRO A 468 16.57 4.25 7.65
CA PRO A 468 17.78 4.45 8.46
C PRO A 468 18.33 3.10 8.99
N ILE A 469 19.66 2.85 8.90
CA ILE A 469 20.32 1.60 9.39
C ILE A 469 21.14 1.77 10.67
N GLY A 470 21.31 3.01 11.12
CA GLY A 470 21.80 3.38 12.45
C GLY A 470 20.72 4.19 13.16
N PRO A 471 20.78 4.31 14.49
CA PRO A 471 19.66 4.74 15.33
C PRO A 471 19.07 6.11 14.97
#